data_AF-A0A9R1UDB5-F1
#
_entry.id   AF-A0A9R1UDB5-F1
#
_cell.length_a   1.000
_cell.length_b   1.000
_cell.length_c   1.000
_cell.angle_alpha   90.00
_cell.angle_beta   90.00
_cell.angle_gamma   90.00
#
_symmetry.space_group_name_H-M   'P 1'
#
loop_
_entity.id
_entity.type
_entity.pdbx_description
1 polymer ?
#
loop_
_entity_poly.entity_id
_entity_poly.type
_entity_poly.pdbx_seq_one_letter_code
_entity_poly.pdbx_strand_id
1 'polypeptide(L)'
;MDAIRRPNLGLIESNKKLIDSIAKGLIGLAAAVSVCLDSPALAVSLTIAFLASHTHEVNAVQRTLVETWGLIRETFVDPTFNHQDWDSKFQQTMVEMLPLSTADAAYSKIKGMLSTLGDPFTCIISTKQ
;
A
#
# COMPACT_ATOMS: atom_id res chain seq x y z
N MET A 1 2.82 -55.46 -27.69
CA MET A 1 1.83 -54.37 -27.59
C MET A 1 2.61 -53.12 -27.23
N ASP A 2 2.74 -52.15 -28.13
CA ASP A 2 3.08 -50.78 -27.75
C ASP A 2 2.64 -49.83 -28.86
N ALA A 3 1.60 -49.04 -28.57
CA ALA A 3 1.07 -48.00 -29.42
C ALA A 3 1.79 -46.68 -29.07
N ILE A 4 2.73 -46.24 -29.91
CA ILE A 4 3.42 -44.96 -29.71
C ILE A 4 2.80 -43.89 -30.63
N ARG A 5 1.79 -43.25 -30.03
CA ARG A 5 1.37 -41.84 -30.12
C ARG A 5 2.33 -40.92 -30.91
N ARG A 6 1.87 -40.36 -32.05
CA ARG A 6 2.43 -39.13 -32.63
C ARG A 6 1.91 -37.91 -31.86
N PRO A 7 2.77 -36.93 -31.51
CA PRO A 7 2.29 -35.56 -31.37
C PRO A 7 3.18 -34.51 -32.08
N ASN A 8 2.49 -33.66 -32.85
CA ASN A 8 2.71 -32.21 -33.00
C ASN A 8 4.11 -31.69 -33.41
N LEU A 9 4.48 -31.93 -34.68
CA LEU A 9 5.63 -31.25 -35.30
C LEU A 9 5.31 -29.82 -35.81
N GLY A 10 4.03 -29.48 -36.00
CA GLY A 10 3.62 -28.17 -36.57
C GLY A 10 3.62 -26.97 -35.61
N LEU A 11 3.57 -27.20 -34.29
CA LEU A 11 3.45 -26.12 -33.30
C LEU A 11 4.81 -25.45 -32.96
N ILE A 12 5.91 -26.18 -33.16
CA ILE A 12 7.25 -25.75 -32.76
C ILE A 12 7.87 -24.81 -33.82
N GLU A 13 7.47 -24.95 -35.08
CA GLU A 13 8.03 -24.16 -36.19
C GLU A 13 7.40 -22.76 -36.28
N SER A 14 6.12 -22.64 -35.94
CA SER A 14 5.40 -21.36 -35.90
C SER A 14 5.93 -20.43 -34.80
N ASN A 15 6.27 -20.99 -33.62
CA ASN A 15 6.83 -20.22 -32.51
C ASN A 15 8.22 -19.64 -32.83
N LYS A 16 9.06 -20.35 -33.58
CA LYS A 16 10.40 -19.86 -33.94
C LYS A 16 10.34 -18.65 -34.87
N LYS A 17 9.40 -18.63 -35.83
CA LYS A 17 9.23 -17.51 -36.77
C LYS A 17 8.65 -16.26 -36.08
N LEU A 18 7.79 -16.45 -35.08
CA LEU A 18 7.23 -15.33 -34.31
C LEU A 18 8.29 -14.61 -33.46
N ILE A 19 9.20 -15.38 -32.83
CA ILE A 19 10.26 -14.82 -31.97
C ILE A 19 11.32 -14.08 -32.81
N ASP A 20 11.65 -14.58 -34.00
CA ASP A 20 12.61 -13.93 -34.91
C ASP A 20 12.10 -12.56 -35.42
N SER A 21 10.77 -12.40 -35.54
CA SER A 21 10.16 -11.13 -35.96
C SER A 21 10.12 -10.07 -34.86
N ILE A 22 10.08 -10.46 -33.57
CA ILE A 22 10.06 -9.51 -32.44
C ILE A 22 11.47 -8.97 -32.17
N ALA A 23 12.49 -9.82 -32.32
CA ALA A 23 13.89 -9.43 -32.12
C ALA A 23 14.37 -8.33 -33.09
N LYS A 24 13.75 -8.23 -34.28
CA LYS A 24 14.07 -7.19 -35.28
C LYS A 24 13.30 -5.88 -35.10
N GLY A 25 12.39 -5.76 -34.13
CA GLY A 25 11.44 -4.64 -34.03
C GLY A 25 11.61 -3.66 -32.86
N LEU A 26 12.56 -3.86 -31.93
CA LEU A 26 12.63 -3.08 -30.67
C LEU A 26 13.88 -2.20 -30.53
N ILE A 27 14.40 -1.65 -31.62
CA ILE A 27 15.46 -0.63 -31.58
C ILE A 27 14.87 0.68 -32.13
N GLY A 28 14.27 1.50 -31.26
CA GLY A 28 13.85 2.84 -31.65
C GLY A 28 12.73 3.48 -30.84
N LEU A 29 12.93 3.72 -29.54
CA LEU A 29 12.20 4.77 -28.79
C LEU A 29 12.92 5.14 -27.47
N ALA A 30 14.17 5.61 -27.53
CA ALA A 30 14.98 5.87 -26.33
C ALA A 30 15.62 7.27 -26.30
N ALA A 31 14.95 8.31 -26.80
CA ALA A 31 15.55 9.66 -26.78
C ALA A 31 14.59 10.86 -26.58
N ALA A 32 13.31 10.65 -26.26
CA ALA A 32 12.39 11.78 -26.04
C ALA A 32 11.52 11.67 -24.76
N VAL A 33 11.87 10.80 -23.82
CA VAL A 33 11.33 10.85 -22.44
C VAL A 33 12.38 11.43 -21.47
N SER A 34 13.52 11.90 -21.99
CA SER A 34 14.62 12.49 -21.20
C SER A 34 14.58 14.01 -21.14
N VAL A 35 13.41 14.63 -21.31
CA VAL A 35 13.22 16.07 -21.10
C VAL A 35 11.92 16.25 -20.32
N CYS A 36 12.02 16.98 -19.20
CA CYS A 36 10.98 17.37 -18.23
C CYS A 36 10.86 16.55 -16.94
N LEU A 37 11.95 15.97 -16.42
CA LEU A 37 12.02 15.59 -14.99
C LEU A 37 12.78 16.64 -14.14
N ASP A 38 12.63 17.93 -14.47
CA ASP A 38 13.20 19.06 -13.70
C ASP A 38 12.09 19.90 -13.04
N SER A 39 11.03 19.25 -12.56
CA SER A 39 9.99 19.93 -11.79
C SER A 39 9.52 19.07 -10.62
N PRO A 40 10.14 19.22 -9.44
CA PRO A 40 9.70 18.52 -8.22
C PRO A 40 8.25 18.85 -7.84
N ALA A 41 7.67 19.93 -8.38
CA ALA A 41 6.28 20.31 -8.13
C ALA A 41 5.23 19.35 -8.71
N LEU A 42 5.52 18.62 -9.82
CA LEU A 42 4.54 17.69 -10.42
C LEU A 42 4.70 16.24 -9.95
N ALA A 43 5.90 15.84 -9.53
CA ALA A 43 6.12 14.53 -8.90
C ALA A 43 5.32 14.40 -7.59
N VAL A 44 5.26 15.48 -6.81
CA VAL A 44 4.42 15.55 -5.60
C VAL A 44 2.94 15.39 -5.94
N SER A 45 2.47 15.94 -7.08
CA SER A 45 1.08 15.85 -7.48
C SER A 45 0.67 14.45 -7.96
N LEU A 46 1.55 13.70 -8.64
CA LEU A 46 1.26 12.32 -9.05
C LEU A 46 1.36 11.34 -7.87
N THR A 47 2.26 11.59 -6.90
CA THR A 47 2.27 10.85 -5.63
C THR A 47 1.01 11.09 -4.82
N ILE A 48 0.49 12.33 -4.76
CA ILE A 48 -0.79 12.63 -4.09
C ILE A 48 -2.00 12.08 -4.86
N ALA A 49 -2.00 12.14 -6.19
CA ALA A 49 -3.10 11.65 -7.01
C ALA A 49 -3.24 10.11 -7.01
N PHE A 50 -2.13 9.37 -6.84
CA PHE A 50 -2.15 7.90 -6.80
C PHE A 50 -2.45 7.34 -5.38
N LEU A 51 -2.07 8.06 -4.33
CA LEU A 51 -2.48 7.73 -2.95
C LEU A 51 -4.00 7.90 -2.72
N ALA A 52 -4.66 8.70 -3.55
CA ALA A 52 -6.10 8.90 -3.52
C ALA A 52 -6.91 7.81 -4.27
N SER A 53 -6.27 6.87 -4.99
CA SER A 53 -6.97 6.05 -5.99
C SER A 53 -7.00 4.53 -5.80
N HIS A 54 -6.69 3.95 -4.64
CA HIS A 54 -6.91 2.50 -4.47
C HIS A 54 -7.37 2.10 -3.07
N THR A 55 -8.67 1.78 -2.97
CA THR A 55 -9.40 1.22 -1.82
C THR A 55 -9.89 2.26 -0.80
N HIS A 56 -11.20 2.55 -0.84
CA HIS A 56 -11.91 3.43 0.12
C HIS A 56 -11.63 3.03 1.59
N GLU A 57 -11.41 1.75 1.84
CA GLU A 57 -11.09 1.22 3.17
C GLU A 57 -9.74 1.69 3.72
N VAL A 58 -8.68 1.77 2.89
CA VAL A 58 -7.35 2.20 3.35
C VAL A 58 -7.37 3.68 3.74
N ASN A 59 -8.07 4.50 2.96
CA ASN A 59 -8.28 5.92 3.29
C ASN A 59 -9.06 6.10 4.59
N ALA A 60 -10.11 5.30 4.81
CA ALA A 60 -10.90 5.34 6.03
C ALA A 60 -10.06 4.99 7.28
N VAL A 61 -9.17 4.00 7.20
CA VAL A 61 -8.35 3.62 8.35
C VAL A 61 -7.25 4.64 8.64
N GLN A 62 -6.59 5.20 7.62
CA GLN A 62 -5.63 6.29 7.80
C GLN A 62 -6.28 7.50 8.50
N ARG A 63 -7.48 7.88 8.03
CA ARG A 63 -8.27 8.94 8.66
C ARG A 63 -8.62 8.60 10.11
N THR A 64 -9.08 7.37 10.37
CA THR A 64 -9.42 6.90 11.71
C THR A 64 -8.23 7.03 12.66
N LEU A 65 -7.02 6.68 12.21
CA LEU A 65 -5.81 6.81 13.02
C LEU A 65 -5.54 8.27 13.41
N VAL A 66 -5.59 9.21 12.46
CA VAL A 66 -5.35 10.64 12.70
C VAL A 66 -6.41 11.21 13.65
N GLU A 67 -7.69 10.91 13.40
CA GLU A 67 -8.80 11.36 14.24
C GLU A 67 -8.68 10.82 15.66
N THR A 68 -8.39 9.53 15.80
CA THR A 68 -8.23 8.88 17.11
C THR A 68 -7.06 9.47 17.89
N TRP A 69 -5.92 9.70 17.22
CA TRP A 69 -4.75 10.31 17.85
C TRP A 69 -5.03 11.72 18.36
N GLY A 70 -5.70 12.54 17.55
CA GLY A 70 -6.08 13.91 17.92
C GLY A 70 -7.07 13.93 19.07
N LEU A 71 -8.10 13.08 19.01
CA LEU A 71 -9.09 12.95 20.08
C LEU A 71 -8.44 12.57 21.41
N ILE A 72 -7.58 11.55 21.41
CA ILE A 72 -6.87 11.11 22.63
C ILE A 72 -5.95 12.22 23.16
N ARG A 73 -5.23 12.92 22.29
CA ARG A 73 -4.39 14.05 22.70
C ARG A 73 -5.19 15.11 23.45
N GLU A 74 -6.42 15.36 23.04
CA GLU A 74 -7.27 16.40 23.61
C GLU A 74 -8.06 15.95 24.84
N THR A 75 -8.46 14.68 24.90
CA THR A 75 -9.46 14.20 25.89
C THR A 75 -8.95 13.12 26.84
N PHE A 76 -7.73 12.60 26.66
CA PHE A 76 -7.22 11.55 27.53
C PHE A 76 -6.90 12.08 28.93
N VAL A 77 -7.23 11.29 29.95
CA VAL A 77 -7.20 11.71 31.36
C VAL A 77 -5.78 11.93 31.89
N ASP A 78 -4.82 11.15 31.40
CA ASP A 78 -3.42 11.24 31.78
C ASP A 78 -2.60 11.95 30.69
N PRO A 79 -2.11 13.18 30.93
CA PRO A 79 -1.34 13.92 29.93
C PRO A 79 0.03 13.29 29.62
N THR A 80 0.48 12.32 30.41
CA THR A 80 1.73 11.58 30.16
C THR A 80 1.54 10.34 29.28
N PHE A 81 0.29 10.01 28.92
CA PHE A 81 -0.08 8.89 28.07
C PHE A 81 0.52 7.55 28.52
N ASN A 82 0.62 7.30 29.83
CA ASN A 82 1.36 6.18 30.43
C ASN A 82 2.88 6.27 30.21
N HIS A 83 3.46 7.43 30.53
CA HIS A 83 4.89 7.73 30.43
C HIS A 83 5.52 7.54 29.05
N GLN A 84 4.78 7.86 27.98
CA GLN A 84 5.28 7.70 26.61
C GLN A 84 5.04 8.94 25.74
N ASP A 85 5.86 9.08 24.71
CA ASP A 85 5.71 10.11 23.70
C ASP A 85 4.60 9.71 22.71
N TRP A 86 3.47 10.39 22.80
CA TRP A 86 2.28 10.07 22.01
C TRP A 86 2.42 10.41 20.52
N ASP A 87 3.14 11.48 20.20
CA ASP A 87 3.48 11.87 18.82
C ASP A 87 4.31 10.78 18.13
N SER A 88 5.33 10.28 18.82
CA SER A 88 6.23 9.25 18.33
C SER A 88 5.50 7.91 18.12
N LYS A 89 4.60 7.53 19.03
CA LYS A 89 3.76 6.33 18.88
C LYS A 89 2.85 6.41 17.66
N PHE A 90 2.28 7.57 17.40
CA PHE A 90 1.46 7.80 16.21
C PHE A 90 2.27 7.74 14.92
N GLN A 91 3.43 8.40 14.88
CA GLN A 91 4.31 8.35 13.70
C GLN A 91 4.76 6.93 13.37
N GLN A 92 5.16 6.17 14.40
CA GLN A 92 5.49 4.75 14.24
C GLN A 92 4.32 3.97 13.65
N THR A 93 3.12 4.14 14.23
CA THR A 93 1.91 3.41 13.82
C THR A 93 1.47 3.79 12.40
N MET A 94 1.64 5.06 12.00
CA MET A 94 1.43 5.50 10.61
C MET A 94 2.33 4.74 9.64
N VAL A 95 3.64 4.72 9.90
CA VAL A 95 4.62 4.05 9.02
C VAL A 95 4.35 2.56 8.92
N GLU A 96 3.97 1.91 10.03
CA GLU A 96 3.60 0.50 10.06
C GLU A 96 2.30 0.19 9.30
N MET A 97 1.39 1.16 9.18
CA MET A 97 0.14 1.02 8.43
C MET A 97 0.27 1.29 6.93
N LEU A 98 1.25 2.08 6.50
CA LEU A 98 1.46 2.41 5.08
C LEU A 98 1.50 1.19 4.14
N PRO A 99 2.21 0.08 4.45
CA PRO A 99 2.25 -1.09 3.57
C PRO A 99 1.04 -2.02 3.72
N LEU A 100 0.11 -1.76 4.63
CA LEU A 100 -1.03 -2.66 4.88
C LEU A 100 -2.09 -2.49 3.80
N SER A 101 -2.46 -3.62 3.19
CA SER A 101 -3.48 -3.67 2.13
C SER A 101 -4.89 -3.99 2.65
N THR A 102 -5.06 -4.28 3.94
CA THR A 102 -6.34 -4.69 4.53
C THR A 102 -6.74 -3.82 5.71
N ALA A 103 -8.04 -3.50 5.79
CA ALA A 103 -8.60 -2.71 6.88
C ALA A 103 -8.41 -3.38 8.25
N ASP A 104 -8.64 -4.70 8.34
CA ASP A 104 -8.50 -5.46 9.59
C ASP A 104 -7.07 -5.40 10.17
N ALA A 105 -6.05 -5.52 9.31
CA ALA A 105 -4.66 -5.41 9.74
C ALA A 105 -4.34 -4.00 10.27
N ALA A 106 -4.88 -2.98 9.60
CA ALA A 106 -4.70 -1.60 10.00
C ALA A 106 -5.46 -1.26 11.31
N TYR A 107 -6.70 -1.72 11.48
CA TYR A 107 -7.43 -1.62 12.76
C TYR A 107 -6.72 -2.34 13.90
N SER A 108 -6.09 -3.49 13.63
CA SER A 108 -5.27 -4.19 14.63
C SER A 108 -4.08 -3.33 15.09
N LYS A 109 -3.42 -2.61 14.18
CA LYS A 109 -2.36 -1.66 14.54
C LYS A 109 -2.86 -0.50 15.39
N ILE A 110 -4.00 0.10 15.05
CA ILE A 110 -4.56 1.18 15.87
C ILE A 110 -4.91 0.66 17.27
N LYS A 111 -5.55 -0.52 17.38
CA LYS A 111 -5.84 -1.14 18.68
C LYS A 111 -4.57 -1.41 19.50
N GLY A 112 -3.50 -1.86 18.84
CA GLY A 112 -2.20 -2.04 19.46
C GLY A 112 -1.62 -0.73 20.01
N MET A 113 -1.70 0.36 19.24
CA MET A 113 -1.31 1.70 19.71
C MET A 113 -2.12 2.12 20.94
N LEU A 114 -3.45 1.96 20.92
CA LEU A 114 -4.31 2.32 22.06
C LEU A 114 -4.01 1.51 23.32
N SER A 115 -3.68 0.24 23.15
CA SER A 115 -3.36 -0.66 24.28
C SER A 115 -2.12 -0.21 25.05
N THR A 116 -1.23 0.58 24.45
CA THR A 116 -0.06 1.15 25.14
C THR A 116 -0.42 2.17 26.22
N LEU A 117 -1.61 2.77 26.13
CA LEU A 117 -2.13 3.72 27.13
C LEU A 117 -2.47 3.04 28.45
N GLY A 118 -2.57 1.71 28.48
CA GLY A 118 -2.86 0.95 29.70
C GLY A 118 -4.29 1.10 30.22
N ASP A 119 -5.17 1.81 29.51
CA ASP A 119 -6.56 2.02 29.89
C ASP A 119 -7.50 1.05 29.12
N PRO A 120 -8.21 0.14 29.82
CA PRO A 120 -9.14 -0.79 29.18
C PRO A 120 -10.35 -0.10 28.53
N PHE A 121 -10.65 1.15 28.90
CA PHE A 121 -11.78 1.89 28.33
C PHE A 121 -11.43 2.68 27.07
N THR A 122 -10.14 2.93 26.81
CA THR A 122 -9.67 3.58 25.59
C THR A 122 -9.49 2.55 24.46
N CYS A 123 -10.60 2.21 23.79
CA CYS A 123 -10.59 1.22 22.71
C CYS A 123 -11.47 1.65 21.51
N ILE A 124 -11.15 1.14 20.32
CA ILE A 124 -11.99 1.33 19.12
C ILE A 124 -13.13 0.32 19.14
N ILE A 125 -14.36 0.84 19.06
CA ILE A 125 -15.57 0.04 18.88
C ILE A 125 -15.86 -0.05 17.38
N SER A 126 -15.63 -1.22 16.79
CA SER A 126 -16.06 -1.47 15.40
C SER A 126 -17.56 -1.73 15.38
N THR A 127 -18.31 -0.91 14.63
CA THR A 127 -19.67 -1.23 14.22
C THR A 127 -19.61 -2.27 13.11
N LYS A 128 -19.42 -3.56 13.44
CA LYS A 128 -19.73 -4.62 12.48
C LYS A 128 -21.25 -4.63 12.31
N GLN A 129 -21.73 -4.06 11.20
CA GLN A 129 -23.05 -4.36 10.67
C GLN A 129 -23.00 -5.64 9.85
#